data_AF-A0A645H600-F1
#
_entry.id   AF-A0A645H600-F1
#
_cell.length_a   1.000
_cell.length_b   1.000
_cell.length_c   1.000
_cell.angle_alpha   90.00
_cell.angle_beta   90.00
_cell.angle_gamma   90.00
#
_symmetry.space_group_name_H-M   'P 1'
#
loop_
_entity.id
_entity.type
_entity.pdbx_description
1 polymer ?
#
loop_
_entity_poly.entity_id
_entity_poly.type
_entity_poly.pdbx_seq_one_letter_code
_entity_poly.pdbx_strand_id
1 'polypeptide(L)'
;MGYSREQSGVENLMSVSVSIPLASRQVRIASGMAMAEAQKANFEIGRVENRLRQETQYWFTQMESATVRSEQAQQNLAQLQQQHGLMQKAYKLGELSLNELLLHSQQLVDARGRIDQAKIDYAESLSLLLLNSHQLWPLHEDHQAE
;
A
#
# COMPACT_ATOMS: atom_id res chain seq x y z
N MET A 1 -38.59 -30.96 10.75
CA MET A 1 -39.93 -31.08 10.16
C MET A 1 -40.00 -32.42 9.48
N GLY A 2 -40.64 -33.40 10.12
CA GLY A 2 -40.85 -34.72 9.54
C GLY A 2 -42.30 -34.86 9.10
N TYR A 3 -42.53 -35.34 7.88
CA TYR A 3 -43.84 -35.71 7.39
C TYR A 3 -43.83 -37.20 7.10
N SER A 4 -44.76 -37.94 7.71
CA SER A 4 -44.94 -39.38 7.45
C SER A 4 -46.42 -39.68 7.27
N ARG A 5 -46.73 -40.50 6.27
CA ARG A 5 -48.08 -40.99 5.94
C ARG A 5 -48.06 -42.50 6.11
N GLU A 6 -48.87 -43.03 7.02
CA GLU A 6 -48.98 -44.48 7.22
C GLU A 6 -50.07 -45.10 6.32
N GLN A 7 -49.88 -46.37 5.98
CA GLN A 7 -50.38 -47.05 4.78
C GLN A 7 -51.92 -47.21 4.64
N SER A 8 -52.72 -46.78 5.62
CA SER A 8 -54.20 -46.77 5.54
C SER A 8 -54.82 -45.41 5.26
N GLY A 9 -54.02 -44.33 5.12
CA GLY A 9 -54.50 -43.05 4.57
C GLY A 9 -55.44 -42.21 5.45
N VAL A 10 -55.66 -42.58 6.72
CA VAL A 10 -56.63 -41.88 7.61
C VAL A 10 -55.96 -40.87 8.56
N GLU A 11 -54.63 -40.90 8.75
CA GLU A 11 -53.95 -39.99 9.69
C GLU A 11 -52.69 -39.35 9.08
N ASN A 12 -52.54 -38.04 9.25
CA ASN A 12 -51.34 -37.28 8.84
C ASN A 12 -50.63 -36.76 10.10
N LEU A 13 -49.41 -37.23 10.35
CA LEU A 13 -48.60 -36.79 11.49
C LEU A 13 -47.53 -35.78 11.02
N MET A 14 -47.58 -34.56 11.56
CA MET A 14 -46.54 -33.54 11.35
C MET A 14 -45.76 -33.34 12.64
N SER A 15 -44.46 -33.65 12.62
CA SER A 15 -43.59 -33.53 13.80
C SER A 15 -42.70 -32.28 13.73
N VAL A 16 -42.79 -31.46 14.79
CA VAL A 16 -41.92 -30.31 15.03
C VAL A 16 -41.12 -30.61 16.30
N SER A 17 -39.82 -30.83 16.15
CA SER A 17 -38.91 -31.01 17.29
C SER A 17 -38.25 -29.68 17.65
N VAL A 18 -38.47 -29.21 18.88
CA VAL A 18 -37.77 -28.05 19.46
C VAL A 18 -36.81 -28.58 20.51
N SER A 19 -35.51 -28.26 20.38
CA SER A 19 -34.49 -28.58 21.38
C SER A 19 -34.00 -27.31 22.04
N ILE A 20 -34.14 -27.20 23.36
CA ILE A 20 -33.60 -26.10 24.16
C ILE A 20 -32.45 -26.67 24.98
N PRO A 21 -31.18 -26.34 24.65
CA PRO A 21 -30.05 -26.80 25.44
C PRO A 21 -30.07 -26.09 26.80
N LEU A 22 -30.28 -26.84 27.88
CA LEU A 22 -30.11 -26.34 29.24
C LEU A 22 -28.63 -26.03 29.46
N ALA A 23 -28.32 -24.93 30.16
CA ALA A 23 -27.00 -24.31 30.29
C ALA A 23 -25.86 -25.29 30.65
N SER A 24 -25.36 -26.01 29.66
CA SER A 24 -24.34 -27.05 29.81
C SER A 24 -22.96 -26.42 29.76
N ARG A 25 -21.98 -27.10 30.37
CA ARG A 25 -20.58 -26.66 30.35
C ARG A 25 -20.05 -26.52 28.92
N GLN A 26 -20.49 -27.38 28.00
CA GLN A 26 -20.06 -27.38 26.60
C GLN A 26 -20.56 -26.13 25.85
N VAL A 27 -21.82 -25.73 26.05
CA VAL A 27 -22.37 -24.49 25.45
C VAL A 27 -21.62 -23.26 25.96
N ARG A 28 -21.27 -23.21 27.25
CA ARG A 28 -20.46 -22.11 27.81
C ARG A 28 -19.03 -22.06 27.26
N ILE A 29 -18.39 -23.20 27.03
CA ILE A 29 -17.05 -23.25 26.43
C ILE A 29 -17.12 -22.81 24.97
N ALA A 30 -18.08 -23.32 24.20
CA ALA A 30 -18.28 -22.92 22.81
C ALA A 30 -18.57 -21.41 22.68
N SER A 31 -19.42 -20.85 23.53
CA SER A 31 -19.66 -19.40 23.55
C SER A 31 -18.40 -18.62 23.93
N GLY A 32 -17.63 -19.09 24.92
CA GLY A 32 -16.37 -18.47 25.32
C GLY A 32 -15.32 -18.47 24.21
N MET A 33 -15.20 -19.57 23.45
CA MET A 33 -14.31 -19.64 22.28
C MET A 33 -14.75 -18.70 21.17
N ALA A 34 -16.05 -18.66 20.84
CA ALA A 34 -16.58 -17.73 19.84
C ALA A 34 -16.37 -16.26 20.24
N MET A 35 -16.54 -15.92 21.53
CA MET A 35 -16.23 -14.58 22.04
C MET A 35 -14.75 -14.25 21.95
N ALA A 36 -13.85 -15.19 22.27
CA ALA A 36 -12.41 -15.00 22.15
C ALA A 36 -11.97 -14.82 20.69
N GLU A 37 -12.57 -15.57 19.75
CA GLU A 37 -12.32 -15.43 18.32
C GLU A 37 -12.80 -14.07 17.79
N ALA A 38 -13.99 -13.61 18.19
CA ALA A 38 -14.47 -12.27 17.87
C ALA A 38 -13.56 -11.18 18.44
N GLN A 39 -13.09 -11.34 19.68
CA GLN A 39 -12.17 -10.39 20.29
C GLN A 39 -10.81 -10.37 19.57
N LYS A 40 -10.29 -11.53 19.16
CA LYS A 40 -9.09 -11.63 18.32
C LYS A 40 -9.28 -10.90 16.99
N ALA A 41 -10.41 -11.11 16.31
CA ALA A 41 -10.72 -10.42 15.05
C ALA A 41 -10.73 -8.89 15.24
N ASN A 42 -11.32 -8.39 16.33
CA ASN A 42 -11.31 -6.95 16.64
C ASN A 42 -9.90 -6.40 16.86
N PHE A 43 -9.02 -7.15 17.54
CA PHE A 43 -7.62 -6.75 17.69
C PHE A 43 -6.87 -6.75 16.35
N GLU A 44 -7.15 -7.72 15.48
CA GLU A 44 -6.56 -7.78 14.14
C GLU A 44 -6.98 -6.59 13.28
N ILE A 45 -8.24 -6.16 13.34
CA ILE A 45 -8.73 -4.95 12.65
C ILE A 45 -7.92 -3.73 13.10
N GLY A 46 -7.85 -3.47 14.41
CA GLY A 46 -7.09 -2.31 14.92
C GLY A 46 -5.59 -2.36 14.57
N ARG A 47 -5.00 -3.56 14.51
CA ARG A 47 -3.62 -3.75 14.07
C ARG A 47 -3.44 -3.40 12.59
N VAL A 48 -4.35 -3.84 11.73
CA VAL A 48 -4.33 -3.55 10.29
C VAL A 48 -4.56 -2.06 10.04
N GLU A 49 -5.51 -1.43 10.72
CA GLU A 49 -5.76 0.03 10.61
C GLU A 49 -4.52 0.86 10.99
N ASN A 50 -3.87 0.52 12.10
CA ASN A 50 -2.67 1.21 12.54
C ASN A 50 -1.51 1.03 11.55
N ARG A 51 -1.33 -0.19 11.03
CA ARG A 51 -0.34 -0.45 9.97
C ARG A 51 -0.62 0.39 8.74
N LEU A 52 -1.86 0.37 8.24
CA LEU A 52 -2.24 1.11 7.03
C LEU A 52 -2.02 2.61 7.20
N ARG A 53 -2.33 3.17 8.37
CA ARG A 53 -2.06 4.58 8.67
C ARG A 53 -0.57 4.90 8.63
N GLN A 54 0.27 4.04 9.22
CA GLN A 54 1.72 4.21 9.21
C GLN A 54 2.31 4.10 7.80
N GLU A 55 1.89 3.10 7.03
CA GLU A 55 2.31 2.91 5.64
C GLU A 55 1.89 4.09 4.76
N THR A 56 0.65 4.56 4.90
CA THR A 56 0.16 5.73 4.15
C THR A 56 0.98 6.98 4.47
N GLN A 57 1.24 7.24 5.75
CA GLN A 57 2.07 8.37 6.17
C GLN A 57 3.50 8.23 5.62
N TYR A 58 4.07 7.03 5.67
CA TYR A 58 5.40 6.76 5.14
C TYR A 58 5.47 7.08 3.64
N TRP A 59 4.59 6.51 2.82
CA TRP A 59 4.60 6.73 1.36
C TRP A 59 4.32 8.17 0.98
N PHE A 60 3.42 8.84 1.70
CA PHE A 60 3.15 10.27 1.50
C PHE A 60 4.42 11.11 1.77
N THR A 61 5.10 10.87 2.88
CA THR A 61 6.35 11.56 3.21
C THR A 61 7.47 11.23 2.20
N GLN A 62 7.55 9.99 1.71
CA GLN A 62 8.51 9.63 0.64
C GLN A 62 8.24 10.40 -0.65
N MET A 63 6.98 10.50 -1.08
CA MET A 63 6.56 11.25 -2.27
C MET A 63 6.90 12.74 -2.14
N GLU A 64 6.58 13.36 -1.01
CA GLU A 64 6.89 14.76 -0.74
C GLU A 64 8.41 15.00 -0.75
N SER A 65 9.16 14.14 -0.06
CA SER A 65 10.63 14.21 -0.03
C SER A 65 11.23 14.04 -1.43
N ALA A 66 10.72 13.12 -2.25
CA ALA A 66 11.16 12.92 -3.62
C ALA A 66 10.94 14.17 -4.49
N THR A 67 9.81 14.87 -4.28
CA THR A 67 9.52 16.15 -4.95
C THR A 67 10.58 17.20 -4.60
N VAL A 68 10.85 17.41 -3.31
CA VAL A 68 11.87 18.36 -2.84
C VAL A 68 13.26 17.99 -3.35
N ARG A 69 13.62 16.69 -3.32
CA ARG A 69 14.91 16.21 -3.86
C ARG A 69 15.02 16.48 -5.36
N SER A 70 13.96 16.29 -6.12
CA SER A 70 13.93 16.58 -7.57
C SER A 70 14.17 18.07 -7.83
N GLU A 71 13.48 18.96 -7.11
CA GLU A 71 13.68 20.41 -7.25
C GLU A 71 15.12 20.84 -6.93
N GLN A 72 15.65 20.37 -5.80
CA GLN A 72 17.03 20.64 -5.39
C GLN A 72 18.04 20.10 -6.42
N ALA A 73 17.80 18.90 -6.96
CA ALA A 73 18.66 18.29 -7.97
C ALA A 73 18.60 19.05 -9.31
N GLN A 74 17.43 19.57 -9.70
CA GLN A 74 17.28 20.42 -10.89
C GLN A 74 18.05 21.75 -10.75
N GLN A 75 17.96 22.40 -9.58
CA GLN A 75 18.73 23.62 -9.30
C GLN A 75 20.24 23.36 -9.36
N ASN A 76 20.71 22.25 -8.76
CA ASN A 76 22.11 21.86 -8.80
C ASN A 76 22.58 21.57 -10.23
N LEU A 77 21.79 20.82 -11.01
CA LEU A 77 22.11 20.55 -12.41
C LEU A 77 22.25 21.84 -13.24
N ALA A 78 21.35 22.82 -13.04
CA ALA A 78 21.43 24.09 -13.73
C ALA A 78 22.73 24.85 -13.41
N GLN A 79 23.15 24.86 -12.14
CA GLN A 79 24.41 25.47 -11.71
C GLN A 79 25.62 24.75 -12.32
N LEU A 80 25.65 23.42 -12.30
CA LEU A 80 26.71 22.62 -12.91
C LEU A 80 26.74 22.83 -14.43
N GLN A 81 25.61 22.94 -15.11
CA GLN A 81 25.58 23.23 -16.55
C GLN A 81 26.23 24.57 -16.89
N GLN A 82 25.97 25.61 -16.08
CA GLN A 82 26.61 26.91 -16.25
C GLN A 82 28.13 26.83 -16.03
N GLN A 83 28.56 26.16 -14.96
CA GLN A 83 29.98 25.97 -14.65
C GLN A 83 30.71 25.16 -15.72
N HIS A 84 30.08 24.09 -16.23
CA HIS A 84 30.63 23.26 -17.30
C HIS A 84 30.93 24.08 -18.56
N GLY A 85 30.03 25.01 -18.93
CA GLY A 85 30.25 25.91 -20.05
C GLY A 85 31.46 26.84 -19.87
N LEU A 86 31.76 27.28 -18.64
CA LEU A 86 32.95 28.05 -18.31
C LEU A 86 34.21 27.17 -18.37
N MET A 87 34.15 25.96 -17.81
CA MET A 87 35.26 25.00 -17.83
C MET A 87 35.66 24.59 -19.25
N GLN A 88 34.69 24.37 -20.14
CA GLN A 88 34.97 24.11 -21.55
C GLN A 88 35.72 25.26 -22.22
N LYS A 89 35.41 26.52 -21.86
CA LYS A 89 36.11 27.69 -22.37
C LYS A 89 37.54 27.76 -21.82
N ALA A 90 37.71 27.60 -20.50
CA ALA A 90 39.02 27.59 -19.86
C ALA A 90 39.95 26.49 -20.41
N TYR A 91 39.41 25.29 -20.66
CA TYR A 91 40.15 24.20 -21.31
C TYR A 91 40.62 24.59 -22.71
N LYS A 92 39.75 25.20 -23.53
CA LYS A 92 40.12 25.68 -24.88
C LYS A 92 41.19 26.78 -24.86
N LEU A 93 41.24 27.56 -23.78
CA LEU A 93 42.26 28.59 -23.55
C LEU A 93 43.56 28.02 -22.96
N GLY A 94 43.59 26.74 -22.59
CA GLY A 94 44.73 26.09 -21.94
C GLY A 94 44.87 26.42 -20.45
N GLU A 95 43.88 27.06 -19.84
CA GLU A 95 43.87 27.45 -18.42
C GLU A 95 43.37 26.33 -17.49
N LEU A 96 42.74 25.30 -18.06
CA LEU A 96 42.20 24.14 -17.34
C LEU A 96 42.74 22.86 -17.96
N SER A 97 43.04 21.85 -17.13
CA SER A 97 43.43 20.53 -17.62
C SER A 97 42.24 19.72 -18.15
N LEU A 98 42.50 18.76 -19.03
CA LEU A 98 41.48 17.83 -19.50
C LEU A 98 40.88 17.00 -18.35
N ASN A 99 41.69 16.64 -17.35
CA ASN A 99 41.23 15.84 -16.20
C ASN A 99 40.19 16.59 -15.38
N GLU A 100 40.38 17.90 -15.14
CA GLU A 100 39.40 18.73 -14.43
C GLU A 100 38.10 18.87 -15.22
N LEU A 101 38.19 19.03 -16.54
CA LEU A 101 37.01 19.07 -17.40
C LEU A 101 36.22 17.75 -17.36
N LEU A 102 36.92 16.60 -17.39
CA LEU A 102 36.29 15.28 -17.32
C LEU A 102 35.67 15.03 -15.95
N LEU A 103 36.32 15.44 -14.85
CA LEU A 103 35.77 15.35 -13.50
C LEU A 103 34.46 16.12 -13.40
N HIS A 104 34.42 17.35 -13.91
CA HIS A 104 33.18 18.14 -13.92
C HIS A 104 32.12 17.54 -14.86
N SER A 105 32.52 16.93 -15.97
CA SER A 105 31.59 16.23 -16.87
C SER A 105 30.92 15.05 -16.18
N GLN A 106 31.66 14.29 -15.38
CA GLN A 106 31.13 13.21 -14.56
C GLN A 106 30.12 13.73 -13.53
N GLN A 107 30.47 14.80 -12.80
CA GLN A 107 29.54 15.43 -11.84
C GLN A 107 28.22 15.86 -12.48
N LEU A 108 28.27 16.34 -13.73
CA LEU A 108 27.08 16.72 -14.50
C LEU A 108 26.20 15.51 -14.86
N VAL A 109 26.82 14.38 -15.21
CA VAL A 109 26.11 13.11 -15.49
C VAL A 109 25.48 12.59 -14.20
N ASP A 110 26.21 12.59 -13.09
CA ASP A 110 25.71 12.15 -11.79
C ASP A 110 24.54 13.02 -11.31
N ALA A 111 24.62 14.34 -11.52
CA ALA A 111 23.55 15.27 -11.17
C ALA A 111 22.26 15.00 -11.96
N ARG A 112 22.37 14.61 -13.24
CA ARG A 112 21.21 14.15 -14.03
C ARG A 112 20.62 12.86 -13.46
N GLY A 113 21.47 11.88 -13.12
CA GLY A 113 21.03 10.63 -12.51
C GLY A 113 20.27 10.84 -11.20
N ARG A 114 20.63 11.84 -10.40
CA ARG A 114 19.88 12.19 -9.17
C ARG A 114 18.45 12.69 -9.45
N ILE A 115 18.23 13.40 -10.55
CA ILE A 115 16.88 13.85 -10.95
C ILE A 115 16.04 12.64 -11.36
N ASP A 116 16.62 11.74 -12.16
CA ASP A 116 15.91 10.55 -12.63
C ASP A 116 15.55 9.63 -11.46
N GLN A 117 16.47 9.45 -10.51
CA GLN A 117 16.19 8.71 -9.28
C GLN A 117 15.04 9.35 -8.48
N ALA A 118 15.07 10.67 -8.27
CA ALA A 118 14.00 11.36 -7.55
C ALA A 118 12.63 11.22 -8.23
N LYS A 119 12.58 11.19 -9.57
CA LYS A 119 11.34 10.94 -10.32
C LYS A 119 10.85 9.50 -10.15
N ILE A 120 11.75 8.53 -10.14
CA ILE A 120 11.42 7.12 -9.89
C ILE A 120 10.84 6.97 -8.48
N ASP A 121 11.52 7.51 -7.47
CA ASP A 121 11.07 7.46 -6.07
C ASP A 121 9.67 8.10 -5.90
N TYR A 122 9.42 9.22 -6.58
CA TYR A 122 8.12 9.88 -6.59
C TYR A 122 7.04 8.99 -7.23
N ALA A 123 7.31 8.44 -8.41
CA ALA A 123 6.36 7.61 -9.14
C ALA A 123 6.02 6.33 -8.38
N GLU A 124 7.02 5.70 -7.75
CA GLU A 124 6.83 4.53 -6.89
C GLU A 124 5.92 4.85 -5.69
N SER A 125 6.26 5.92 -4.96
CA SER A 125 5.51 6.33 -3.77
C SER A 125 4.06 6.68 -4.11
N LEU A 126 3.84 7.42 -5.20
CA LEU A 126 2.50 7.75 -5.68
C LEU A 126 1.73 6.50 -6.10
N SER A 127 2.36 5.58 -6.84
CA SER A 127 1.72 4.34 -7.29
C SER A 127 1.27 3.48 -6.12
N LEU A 128 2.08 3.38 -5.06
CA LEU A 128 1.72 2.65 -3.85
C LEU A 128 0.58 3.30 -3.09
N LEU A 129 0.52 4.64 -3.03
CA LEU A 129 -0.62 5.36 -2.45
C LEU A 129 -1.92 5.10 -3.24
N LEU A 130 -1.87 5.12 -4.57
CA LEU A 130 -3.03 4.86 -5.43
C LEU A 130 -3.48 3.39 -5.37
N LEU A 131 -2.53 2.47 -5.24
CA LEU A 131 -2.82 1.05 -5.07
C LEU A 131 -3.49 0.78 -3.72
N ASN A 132 -2.91 1.27 -2.63
CA ASN A 132 -3.42 1.05 -1.27
C ASN A 132 -4.74 1.77 -1.00
N SER A 133 -5.03 2.85 -1.73
CA SER A 133 -6.34 3.52 -1.70
C SER A 133 -7.38 2.88 -2.63
N HIS A 134 -7.07 1.74 -3.24
CA HIS A 134 -7.93 1.03 -4.21
C HIS A 134 -8.35 1.86 -5.42
N GLN A 135 -7.60 2.92 -5.76
CA GLN A 135 -7.84 3.73 -6.96
C GLN A 135 -7.31 3.06 -8.23
N LEU A 136 -6.24 2.26 -8.12
CA LEU A 136 -5.72 1.46 -9.24
C LEU A 136 -6.41 0.10 -9.37
N TRP A 137 -6.79 -0.49 -8.23
CA TRP A 137 -7.46 -1.79 -8.17
C TRP A 137 -8.66 -1.71 -7.23
N PRO A 138 -9.87 -1.39 -7.75
CA PRO A 138 -11.04 -1.28 -6.92
C PRO A 138 -11.35 -2.62 -6.26
N LEU A 139 -11.82 -2.58 -5.01
CA LEU A 139 -12.47 -3.73 -4.40
C LEU A 139 -13.68 -4.05 -5.29
N HIS A 140 -13.79 -5.30 -5.77
CA HIS A 140 -14.90 -5.68 -6.63
C HIS A 140 -16.20 -5.28 -5.93
N GLU A 141 -17.07 -4.54 -6.63
CA GLU A 141 -18.41 -4.24 -6.12
C GLU A 141 -19.07 -5.57 -5.76
N ASP A 142 -19.55 -5.65 -4.51
CA ASP A 142 -20.44 -6.72 -4.09
C ASP A 142 -21.53 -6.85 -5.16
N HIS A 143 -21.60 -8.02 -5.79
CA HIS A 143 -22.70 -8.41 -6.64
C HIS A 143 -23.99 -8.06 -5.90
N GLN A 144 -24.67 -6.99 -6.35
CA GLN A 144 -26.01 -6.69 -5.93
C GLN A 144 -26.84 -7.94 -6.23
N ALA A 145 -27.33 -8.56 -5.16
CA ALA A 145 -28.33 -9.60 -5.24
C ALA A 145 -29.62 -8.96 -5.78
N GLU A 146 -29.91 -9.20 -7.06
CA GLU A 146 -31.27 -9.19 -7.59
C GLU A 146 -32.05 -10.43 -7.12
#